data_AF-A0A5E4T035-F1
#
_entry.id   AF-A0A5E4T035-F1
#
_cell.length_a   1.000
_cell.length_b   1.000
_cell.length_c   1.000
_cell.angle_alpha   90.00
_cell.angle_beta   90.00
_cell.angle_gamma   90.00
#
_symmetry.space_group_name_H-M   'P 1'
#
loop_
_entity.id
_entity.type
_entity.pdbx_description
1 polymer ?
#
loop_
_entity_poly.entity_id
_entity_poly.type
_entity_poly.pdbx_seq_one_letter_code
_entity_poly.pdbx_strand_id
1 'polypeptide(L)'
;MVNSRKSGRAPVAASCRAKFECGIKSKILPDTAVARVARGELPQMTGTWNHAKNRHDRHPLEEVASPMPAKRDISDDLSTAALRPCTAPLGPWAGYVFAARPVFAATSAYQHIEVVDLPAFGALGRAYRLDGRFMASLADAHICHECMVHPLLLAHGNAQRVLVLGGGDGGSAREALRHPSVREVVVAELDAQVPATILQYMPTLADGAFDDPRTTLVIGDARDLVDAALARAEAFDAVIFDLTDADGEAATLHGAPFFAKLRALLGPRGAIALQLGAPWFEADQVARMLDALRSVFKFVQPMNTYVPLYGTLWALAFASDSLDVRGSDATVATQALLSRESLRHYSPARRAALFDIPPELMAVFGDR
;
A
#
# COMPACT_ATOMS: atom_id res chain seq x y z
N MET A 1 -24.67 53.19 -14.83
CA MET A 1 -24.97 53.40 -16.27
C MET A 1 -24.16 52.35 -17.04
N VAL A 2 -24.72 51.20 -17.44
CA VAL A 2 -25.55 50.96 -18.65
C VAL A 2 -24.73 51.33 -19.91
N ASN A 3 -24.31 50.45 -20.83
CA ASN A 3 -24.96 49.39 -21.63
C ASN A 3 -23.87 48.38 -22.08
N SER A 4 -24.03 47.05 -22.24
CA SER A 4 -25.02 46.16 -22.88
C SER A 4 -24.84 45.91 -24.39
N ARG A 5 -24.84 44.59 -24.74
CA ARG A 5 -25.07 43.90 -26.05
C ARG A 5 -23.83 43.69 -26.95
N LYS A 6 -23.62 42.54 -27.63
CA LYS A 6 -24.38 41.28 -27.82
C LYS A 6 -23.50 40.22 -28.54
N SER A 7 -23.70 38.95 -28.17
CA SER A 7 -23.73 37.71 -28.98
C SER A 7 -22.74 37.45 -30.14
N GLY A 8 -22.00 36.34 -30.01
CA GLY A 8 -21.52 35.52 -31.13
C GLY A 8 -21.31 34.08 -30.63
N ARG A 9 -22.04 33.12 -31.18
CA ARG A 9 -22.06 31.69 -30.81
C ARG A 9 -21.46 30.87 -31.96
N ALA A 10 -20.83 29.75 -31.58
CA ALA A 10 -20.43 28.56 -32.37
C ALA A 10 -18.97 28.50 -32.90
N PRO A 11 -18.39 27.29 -33.11
CA PRO A 11 -18.93 25.94 -32.90
C PRO A 11 -18.06 24.98 -32.04
N VAL A 12 -18.70 23.86 -31.70
CA VAL A 12 -18.16 22.63 -31.09
C VAL A 12 -17.49 21.77 -32.17
N ALA A 13 -16.25 21.32 -31.91
CA ALA A 13 -15.53 20.18 -32.51
C ALA A 13 -14.07 20.24 -31.98
N ALA A 14 -13.31 19.21 -31.67
CA ALA A 14 -13.47 17.77 -31.68
C ALA A 14 -12.34 17.17 -30.81
N SER A 15 -12.67 16.10 -30.07
CA SER A 15 -11.83 14.98 -29.64
C SER A 15 -10.34 15.00 -30.03
N CYS A 16 -9.45 15.32 -29.09
CA CYS A 16 -8.05 14.87 -29.12
C CYS A 16 -7.94 13.53 -28.37
N ARG A 17 -8.31 12.43 -29.04
CA ARG A 17 -7.81 11.09 -28.70
C ARG A 17 -6.38 11.00 -29.21
N ALA A 18 -5.41 11.20 -28.32
CA ALA A 18 -4.05 10.73 -28.59
C ALA A 18 -4.09 9.19 -28.56
N LYS A 19 -3.97 8.57 -29.75
CA LYS A 19 -3.83 7.12 -29.88
C LYS A 19 -2.46 6.73 -29.32
N PHE A 20 -2.46 5.94 -28.26
CA PHE A 20 -1.33 5.09 -27.91
C PHE A 20 -1.22 4.00 -28.98
N GLU A 21 -0.35 4.18 -29.97
CA GLU A 21 0.13 3.09 -30.82
C GLU A 21 1.48 2.62 -30.27
N CYS A 22 1.44 1.77 -29.25
CA CYS A 22 2.57 0.90 -28.93
C CYS A 22 2.47 -0.32 -29.84
N GLY A 23 3.42 -0.47 -30.76
CA GLY A 23 3.50 -1.59 -31.70
C GLY A 23 3.80 -2.91 -30.99
N ILE A 24 2.79 -3.52 -30.38
CA ILE A 24 2.81 -4.92 -29.95
C ILE A 24 1.91 -5.69 -30.90
N LYS A 25 2.50 -6.52 -31.76
CA LYS A 25 1.77 -7.51 -32.55
C LYS A 25 0.89 -8.32 -31.60
N SER A 26 -0.43 -8.34 -31.88
CA SER A 26 -1.45 -8.99 -31.07
C SER A 26 -1.14 -10.47 -30.80
N LYS A 27 -0.52 -10.73 -29.65
CA LYS A 27 -0.69 -12.00 -28.93
C LYS A 27 -1.76 -11.75 -27.88
N ILE A 28 -2.77 -12.61 -27.83
CA ILE A 28 -3.80 -12.61 -26.80
C ILE A 28 -3.07 -12.67 -25.44
N LEU A 29 -3.03 -11.56 -24.72
CA LEU A 29 -2.47 -11.50 -23.37
C LEU A 29 -3.42 -12.29 -22.45
N PRO A 30 -2.92 -13.15 -21.55
CA PRO A 30 -3.76 -13.79 -20.54
C PRO A 30 -4.52 -12.74 -19.72
N ASP A 31 -5.69 -13.09 -19.17
CA ASP A 31 -6.54 -12.18 -18.41
C ASP A 31 -6.01 -11.90 -17.00
N THR A 32 -4.83 -11.29 -16.93
CA THR A 32 -4.13 -10.94 -15.69
C THR A 32 -4.48 -9.52 -15.25
N ALA A 33 -4.24 -9.19 -13.99
CA ALA A 33 -4.35 -7.83 -13.45
C ALA A 33 -3.56 -6.82 -14.29
N VAL A 34 -2.35 -7.19 -14.73
CA VAL A 34 -1.52 -6.38 -15.63
C VAL A 34 -2.28 -6.03 -16.91
N ALA A 35 -2.92 -7.04 -17.50
CA ALA A 35 -3.62 -6.88 -18.76
C ALA A 35 -4.93 -6.08 -18.58
N ARG A 36 -5.65 -6.24 -17.47
CA ARG A 36 -6.84 -5.44 -17.12
C ARG A 36 -6.50 -3.98 -16.85
N VAL A 37 -5.42 -3.71 -16.12
CA VAL A 37 -4.91 -2.34 -15.89
C VAL A 37 -4.50 -1.71 -17.22
N ALA A 38 -3.71 -2.41 -18.04
CA ALA A 38 -3.23 -1.90 -19.33
C ALA A 38 -4.37 -1.67 -20.34
N ARG A 39 -5.46 -2.44 -20.27
CA ARG A 39 -6.66 -2.27 -21.11
C ARG A 39 -7.67 -1.26 -20.55
N GLY A 40 -7.45 -0.71 -19.34
CA GLY A 40 -8.41 0.17 -18.68
C GLY A 40 -9.73 -0.51 -18.31
N GLU A 41 -9.71 -1.84 -18.12
CA GLU A 41 -10.89 -2.70 -17.89
C GLU A 41 -11.16 -2.93 -16.38
N LEU A 42 -10.42 -2.25 -15.49
CA LEU A 42 -10.70 -2.31 -14.06
C LEU A 42 -12.03 -1.60 -13.72
N PRO A 43 -12.72 -2.01 -12.65
CA PRO A 43 -13.95 -1.35 -12.22
C PRO A 43 -13.69 0.15 -12.00
N GLN A 44 -14.18 0.99 -12.92
CA GLN A 44 -14.37 2.41 -12.64
C GLN A 44 -15.61 2.55 -11.76
N MET A 45 -15.68 3.61 -10.94
CA MET A 45 -16.73 3.84 -9.91
C MET A 45 -18.19 3.88 -10.39
N THR A 46 -18.49 3.42 -11.60
CA THR A 46 -19.82 3.32 -12.18
C THR A 46 -20.31 1.86 -12.18
N GLY A 47 -20.54 1.26 -11.01
CA GLY A 47 -21.16 -0.08 -10.98
C GLY A 47 -21.21 -0.75 -9.61
N THR A 48 -22.35 -1.35 -9.29
CA THR A 48 -22.58 -2.16 -8.10
C THR A 48 -21.63 -3.35 -8.03
N TRP A 49 -20.87 -3.45 -6.94
CA TRP A 49 -20.12 -4.64 -6.52
C TRP A 49 -21.03 -5.86 -6.50
N ASN A 50 -20.91 -6.72 -7.50
CA ASN A 50 -21.76 -7.91 -7.65
C ASN A 50 -21.05 -9.11 -7.02
N HIS A 51 -21.56 -9.59 -5.89
CA HIS A 51 -21.17 -10.89 -5.34
C HIS A 51 -21.64 -12.00 -6.27
N ALA A 52 -20.71 -12.80 -6.80
CA ALA A 52 -21.05 -14.03 -7.52
C ALA A 52 -20.15 -15.23 -7.14
N LYS A 53 -20.69 -16.00 -6.18
CA LYS A 53 -20.77 -17.48 -6.04
C LYS A 53 -19.61 -18.38 -6.48
N ASN A 54 -19.11 -19.12 -5.48
CA ASN A 54 -18.65 -20.53 -5.45
C ASN A 54 -18.61 -21.33 -6.77
N ARG A 55 -17.46 -21.96 -7.02
CA ARG A 55 -17.39 -23.40 -7.36
C ARG A 55 -16.24 -24.07 -6.60
N HIS A 56 -16.60 -25.11 -5.86
CA HIS A 56 -15.69 -26.17 -5.46
C HIS A 56 -15.37 -27.01 -6.69
N ASP A 57 -14.09 -27.32 -6.90
CA ASP A 57 -13.65 -28.62 -7.38
C ASP A 57 -12.25 -28.88 -6.80
N ARG A 58 -12.16 -29.95 -5.99
CA ARG A 58 -10.90 -30.45 -5.42
C ARG A 58 -10.29 -31.42 -6.42
N HIS A 59 -9.04 -31.19 -6.80
CA HIS A 59 -8.17 -32.24 -7.35
C HIS A 59 -6.93 -32.43 -6.46
N PRO A 60 -6.36 -33.65 -6.39
CA PRO A 60 -5.39 -34.03 -5.38
C PRO A 60 -4.03 -33.39 -5.64
N LEU A 61 -3.36 -32.98 -4.57
CA LEU A 61 -1.99 -32.48 -4.58
C LEU A 61 -1.02 -33.66 -4.72
N GLU A 62 -0.28 -33.72 -5.83
CA GLU A 62 0.97 -34.46 -5.88
C GLU A 62 2.10 -33.58 -5.33
N GLU A 63 2.83 -34.14 -4.37
CA GLU A 63 4.03 -33.57 -3.75
C GLU A 63 5.16 -33.48 -4.78
N VAL A 64 5.61 -32.26 -5.10
CA VAL A 64 6.92 -32.02 -5.70
C VAL A 64 7.65 -30.99 -4.87
N ALA A 65 8.44 -31.49 -3.91
CA ALA A 65 9.47 -30.72 -3.26
C ALA A 65 10.59 -30.43 -4.28
N SER A 66 10.67 -29.18 -4.73
CA SER A 66 11.85 -28.62 -5.37
C SER A 66 11.85 -27.11 -5.10
N PRO A 67 12.98 -26.49 -4.69
CA PRO A 67 13.03 -25.07 -4.40
C PRO A 67 12.76 -24.30 -5.69
N MET A 68 11.66 -23.55 -5.75
CA MET A 68 11.33 -22.70 -6.90
C MET A 68 12.45 -21.67 -7.09
N PRO A 69 12.98 -21.49 -8.32
CA PRO A 69 13.93 -20.43 -8.59
C PRO A 69 13.21 -19.09 -8.40
N ALA A 70 13.76 -18.20 -7.59
CA ALA A 70 13.24 -16.85 -7.39
C ALA A 70 13.02 -16.19 -8.76
N LYS A 71 11.80 -15.73 -9.04
CA LYS A 71 11.51 -14.88 -10.20
C LYS A 71 12.46 -13.67 -10.10
N ARG A 72 13.43 -13.59 -11.01
CA ARG A 72 14.37 -12.46 -11.04
C ARG A 72 13.69 -11.31 -11.75
N ASP A 73 13.35 -10.27 -10.99
CA ASP A 73 12.82 -9.00 -11.53
C ASP A 73 13.91 -8.14 -12.18
N ILE A 74 15.17 -8.50 -11.99
CA ILE A 74 16.30 -7.84 -12.62
C ILE A 74 16.68 -8.63 -13.86
N SER A 75 16.65 -7.98 -15.03
CA SER A 75 17.28 -8.52 -16.24
C SER A 75 18.77 -8.72 -15.96
N ASP A 76 19.34 -9.87 -16.34
CA ASP A 76 20.79 -10.12 -16.23
C ASP A 76 21.63 -9.03 -16.94
N ASP A 77 20.99 -8.25 -17.82
CA ASP A 77 21.48 -6.97 -18.31
C ASP A 77 21.33 -5.90 -17.20
N LEU A 78 22.33 -5.80 -16.32
CA LEU A 78 22.49 -4.64 -15.45
C LEU A 78 22.44 -3.40 -16.33
N SER A 79 21.36 -2.60 -16.22
CA SER A 79 21.16 -1.37 -16.98
C SER A 79 22.50 -0.65 -17.16
N THR A 80 22.95 -0.51 -18.42
CA THR A 80 24.20 0.19 -18.76
C THR A 80 24.08 1.70 -18.53
N ALA A 81 22.93 2.17 -18.03
CA ALA A 81 22.72 3.57 -17.70
C ALA A 81 23.74 4.04 -16.66
N ALA A 82 24.24 5.25 -16.88
CA ALA A 82 25.14 5.92 -15.95
C ALA A 82 24.44 6.10 -14.60
N LEU A 83 25.21 5.88 -13.52
CA LEU A 83 24.75 6.19 -12.17
C LEU A 83 24.50 7.69 -12.03
N ARG A 84 23.34 8.03 -11.45
CA ARG A 84 22.94 9.40 -11.14
C ARG A 84 22.65 9.52 -9.66
N PRO A 85 22.96 10.67 -9.04
CA PRO A 85 22.51 10.93 -7.67
C PRO A 85 20.98 11.01 -7.65
N CYS A 86 20.36 10.21 -6.78
CA CYS A 86 18.94 10.16 -6.52
C CYS A 86 18.71 10.60 -5.07
N THR A 87 18.22 11.83 -4.91
CA THR A 87 18.06 12.47 -3.59
C THR A 87 16.72 12.07 -2.99
N ALA A 88 16.72 11.74 -1.71
CA ALA A 88 15.54 11.42 -0.91
C ALA A 88 15.43 12.39 0.27
N PRO A 89 14.33 13.16 0.37
CA PRO A 89 14.11 14.00 1.54
C PRO A 89 13.76 13.12 2.76
N LEU A 90 14.31 13.46 3.92
CA LEU A 90 13.86 12.95 5.22
C LEU A 90 12.91 13.94 5.90
N GLY A 91 13.01 15.21 5.53
CA GLY A 91 12.23 16.32 6.05
C GLY A 91 12.75 17.63 5.45
N PRO A 92 12.34 18.80 5.98
CA PRO A 92 12.72 20.10 5.41
C PRO A 92 14.23 20.42 5.55
N TRP A 93 14.92 19.78 6.48
CA TRP A 93 16.31 20.13 6.85
C TRP A 93 17.33 19.02 6.60
N ALA A 94 16.88 17.84 6.17
CA ALA A 94 17.74 16.67 6.00
C ALA A 94 17.27 15.79 4.84
N GLY A 95 18.22 15.12 4.21
CA GLY A 95 17.99 14.14 3.17
C GLY A 95 19.25 13.30 2.96
N TYR A 96 19.12 12.26 2.14
CA TYR A 96 20.21 11.37 1.77
C TYR A 96 20.18 11.11 0.27
N VAL A 97 21.26 10.52 -0.25
CA VAL A 97 21.42 10.29 -1.69
C VAL A 97 21.80 8.85 -1.93
N PHE A 98 21.10 8.19 -2.84
CA PHE A 98 21.58 6.96 -3.46
C PHE A 98 22.21 7.26 -4.82
N ALA A 99 23.29 6.57 -5.16
CA ALA A 99 23.64 6.40 -6.56
C ALA A 99 22.61 5.44 -7.18
N ALA A 100 21.94 5.84 -8.25
CA ALA A 100 20.86 5.07 -8.85
C ALA A 100 20.99 5.01 -10.37
N ARG A 101 20.53 3.91 -10.98
CA ARG A 101 20.36 3.82 -12.43
C ARG A 101 18.88 3.99 -12.76
N PRO A 102 18.49 4.97 -13.61
CA PRO A 102 17.10 5.09 -14.02
C PRO A 102 16.69 3.88 -14.87
N VAL A 103 15.48 3.36 -14.63
CA VAL A 103 14.88 2.24 -15.36
C VAL A 103 13.65 2.71 -16.13
N PHE A 104 12.78 3.48 -15.47
CA PHE A 104 11.55 4.00 -16.04
C PHE A 104 11.18 5.33 -15.40
N ALA A 105 10.50 6.19 -16.15
CA ALA A 105 9.87 7.39 -15.62
C ALA A 105 8.62 7.72 -16.45
N ALA A 106 7.53 8.08 -15.77
CA ALA A 106 6.29 8.57 -16.38
C ALA A 106 5.64 9.62 -15.48
N THR A 107 4.73 10.41 -16.04
CA THR A 107 3.91 11.35 -15.26
C THR A 107 2.46 11.05 -15.57
N SER A 108 1.69 10.75 -14.52
CA SER A 108 0.25 10.52 -14.60
C SER A 108 -0.51 11.85 -14.42
N ALA A 109 -1.83 11.78 -14.30
CA ALA A 109 -2.62 12.95 -13.89
C ALA A 109 -2.43 13.31 -12.41
N TYR A 110 -1.82 12.41 -11.62
CA TYR A 110 -1.73 12.53 -10.16
C TYR A 110 -0.30 12.81 -9.69
N GLN A 111 0.70 12.17 -10.29
CA GLN A 111 2.07 12.18 -9.77
C GLN A 111 3.11 11.79 -10.82
N HIS A 112 4.38 12.07 -10.51
CA HIS A 112 5.55 11.56 -11.22
C HIS A 112 5.95 10.19 -10.68
N ILE A 113 6.06 9.19 -11.54
CA ILE A 113 6.39 7.80 -11.19
C ILE A 113 7.75 7.44 -11.77
N GLU A 114 8.67 6.98 -10.93
CA GLU A 114 10.00 6.53 -11.35
C GLU A 114 10.28 5.11 -10.87
N VAL A 115 11.03 4.34 -11.67
CA VAL A 115 11.67 3.09 -11.24
C VAL A 115 13.17 3.23 -11.43
N VAL A 116 13.92 2.84 -10.41
CA VAL A 116 15.37 2.94 -10.38
C VAL A 116 16.01 1.67 -9.82
N ASP A 117 17.21 1.35 -10.27
CA ASP A 117 18.04 0.31 -9.65
C ASP A 117 19.07 0.96 -8.72
N LEU A 118 19.08 0.56 -7.45
CA LEU A 118 19.97 1.05 -6.39
C LEU A 118 21.10 0.02 -6.14
N PRO A 119 22.34 0.25 -6.62
CA PRO A 119 23.44 -0.71 -6.43
C PRO A 119 23.77 -0.98 -4.96
N ALA A 120 23.45 -0.05 -4.05
CA ALA A 120 23.62 -0.21 -2.61
C ALA A 120 22.92 -1.46 -2.04
N PHE A 121 21.86 -1.93 -2.70
CA PHE A 121 21.08 -3.10 -2.30
C PHE A 121 21.30 -4.31 -3.23
N GLY A 122 22.30 -4.25 -4.11
CA GLY A 122 22.65 -5.33 -5.02
C GLY A 122 21.47 -5.76 -5.91
N ALA A 123 21.29 -7.08 -6.05
CA ALA A 123 20.28 -7.67 -6.94
C ALA A 123 18.82 -7.51 -6.46
N LEU A 124 18.58 -6.91 -5.30
CA LEU A 124 17.23 -6.56 -4.82
C LEU A 124 17.02 -5.05 -4.77
N GLY A 125 17.94 -4.27 -5.34
CA GLY A 125 17.93 -2.81 -5.24
C GLY A 125 16.96 -2.09 -6.16
N ARG A 126 16.12 -2.79 -6.91
CA ARG A 126 15.07 -2.11 -7.67
C ARG A 126 14.08 -1.47 -6.70
N ALA A 127 13.83 -0.18 -6.90
CA ALA A 127 12.94 0.64 -6.09
C ALA A 127 12.07 1.51 -7.00
N TYR A 128 10.91 1.91 -6.50
CA TYR A 128 10.08 2.91 -7.16
C TYR A 128 9.92 4.16 -6.30
N ARG A 129 9.65 5.27 -6.97
CA ARG A 129 9.46 6.59 -6.37
C ARG A 129 8.21 7.24 -6.92
N LEU A 130 7.56 8.02 -6.07
CA LEU A 130 6.43 8.88 -6.41
C LEU A 130 6.77 10.31 -5.99
N ASP A 131 6.70 11.25 -6.93
CA ASP A 131 7.06 12.67 -6.73
C ASP A 131 8.42 12.87 -6.01
N GLY A 132 9.40 12.03 -6.38
CA GLY A 132 10.75 12.08 -5.83
C GLY A 132 10.92 11.43 -4.44
N ARG A 133 9.86 10.87 -3.84
CA ARG A 133 9.94 10.11 -2.58
C ARG A 133 10.08 8.63 -2.85
N PHE A 134 10.96 7.95 -2.12
CA PHE A 134 11.05 6.49 -2.20
C PHE A 134 9.85 5.84 -1.55
N MET A 135 9.29 4.86 -2.25
CA MET A 135 8.08 4.18 -1.82
C MET A 135 8.34 2.76 -1.36
N ALA A 136 9.03 1.96 -2.16
CA ALA A 136 9.46 0.64 -1.74
C ALA A 136 10.63 0.16 -2.61
N SER A 137 11.41 -0.78 -2.07
CA SER A 137 12.43 -1.53 -2.81
C SER A 137 12.26 -3.02 -2.58
N LEU A 138 12.65 -3.84 -3.55
CA LEU A 138 12.56 -5.30 -3.39
C LEU A 138 13.42 -5.82 -2.22
N ALA A 139 14.48 -5.08 -1.86
CA ALA A 139 15.39 -5.43 -0.78
C ALA A 139 14.68 -5.39 0.58
N ASP A 140 13.86 -4.36 0.84
CA ASP A 140 13.40 -4.04 2.18
C ASP A 140 11.89 -3.79 2.31
N ALA A 141 11.11 -3.76 1.23
CA ALA A 141 9.66 -3.52 1.28
C ALA A 141 8.92 -4.45 2.26
N HIS A 142 9.40 -5.68 2.41
CA HIS A 142 8.87 -6.64 3.40
C HIS A 142 8.84 -6.08 4.83
N ILE A 143 9.77 -5.20 5.21
CA ILE A 143 9.84 -4.61 6.55
C ILE A 143 8.55 -3.85 6.87
N CYS A 144 8.18 -2.87 6.03
CA CYS A 144 6.98 -2.06 6.25
C CYS A 144 5.71 -2.90 6.13
N HIS A 145 5.59 -3.70 5.07
CA HIS A 145 4.38 -4.47 4.79
C HIS A 145 4.12 -5.53 5.87
N GLU A 146 5.14 -6.28 6.29
CA GLU A 146 4.99 -7.28 7.35
C GLU A 146 4.63 -6.62 8.69
N CYS A 147 5.29 -5.50 9.02
CA CYS A 147 5.02 -4.73 10.22
C CYS A 147 3.62 -4.12 10.24
N MET A 148 3.11 -3.65 9.10
CA MET A 148 1.80 -3.02 9.05
C MET A 148 0.65 -4.06 9.07
N VAL A 149 0.85 -5.22 8.45
CA VAL A 149 -0.23 -6.19 8.23
C VAL A 149 -0.29 -7.28 9.31
N HIS A 150 0.83 -7.93 9.63
CA HIS A 150 0.77 -9.13 10.48
C HIS A 150 0.38 -8.86 11.93
N PRO A 151 0.91 -7.84 12.65
CA PRO A 151 0.52 -7.62 14.04
C PRO A 151 -0.99 -7.50 14.20
N LEU A 152 -1.63 -6.72 13.32
CA LEU A 152 -3.08 -6.51 13.32
C LEU A 152 -3.84 -7.81 13.06
N LEU A 153 -3.57 -8.48 11.94
CA LEU A 153 -4.35 -9.67 11.55
C LEU A 153 -4.12 -10.83 12.53
N LEU A 154 -2.92 -10.97 13.09
CA LEU A 154 -2.61 -11.96 14.12
C LEU A 154 -3.33 -11.66 15.43
N ALA A 155 -3.40 -10.38 15.85
CA ALA A 155 -4.16 -9.98 17.02
C ALA A 155 -5.68 -10.19 16.83
N HIS A 156 -6.19 -9.89 15.62
CA HIS A 156 -7.58 -10.17 15.27
C HIS A 156 -7.88 -11.68 15.32
N GLY A 157 -6.97 -12.51 14.81
CA GLY A 157 -6.99 -13.98 14.91
C GLY A 157 -7.93 -14.67 13.90
N ASN A 158 -8.91 -13.96 13.33
CA ASN A 158 -9.80 -14.49 12.29
C ASN A 158 -10.33 -13.39 11.35
N ALA A 159 -9.45 -12.47 10.92
CA ALA A 159 -9.86 -11.41 9.99
C ALA A 159 -10.16 -12.01 8.61
N GLN A 160 -11.28 -11.61 8.00
CA GLN A 160 -11.79 -12.15 6.75
C GLN A 160 -11.84 -11.09 5.64
N ARG A 161 -12.24 -9.86 5.97
CA ARG A 161 -12.28 -8.74 5.01
C ARG A 161 -11.26 -7.67 5.37
N VAL A 162 -10.34 -7.40 4.45
CA VAL A 162 -9.29 -6.39 4.59
C VAL A 162 -9.49 -5.29 3.55
N LEU A 163 -9.50 -4.04 3.98
CA LEU A 163 -9.46 -2.88 3.09
C LEU A 163 -8.05 -2.29 3.11
N VAL A 164 -7.44 -2.09 1.95
CA VAL A 164 -6.16 -1.39 1.77
C VAL A 164 -6.46 -0.06 1.09
N LEU A 165 -6.12 1.05 1.74
CA LEU A 165 -6.20 2.38 1.16
C LEU A 165 -4.81 2.74 0.64
N GLY A 166 -4.69 3.08 -0.64
CA GLY A 166 -3.41 3.07 -1.34
C GLY A 166 -2.99 1.65 -1.67
N GLY A 167 -1.70 1.34 -1.50
CA GLY A 167 -1.18 -0.01 -1.71
C GLY A 167 -1.20 -0.47 -3.18
N GLY A 168 -1.11 0.47 -4.14
CA GLY A 168 -1.01 0.17 -5.57
C GLY A 168 0.19 -0.69 -5.96
N ASP A 169 1.17 -0.87 -5.08
CA ASP A 169 2.28 -1.80 -5.28
C ASP A 169 1.97 -3.27 -4.95
N GLY A 170 0.83 -3.52 -4.28
CA GLY A 170 0.34 -4.84 -3.93
C GLY A 170 1.01 -5.50 -2.72
N GLY A 171 1.99 -4.85 -2.07
CA GLY A 171 2.72 -5.44 -0.94
C GLY A 171 1.81 -5.70 0.27
N SER A 172 0.97 -4.72 0.64
CA SER A 172 0.00 -4.86 1.72
C SER A 172 -1.03 -5.97 1.44
N ALA A 173 -1.51 -6.05 0.19
CA ALA A 173 -2.43 -7.10 -0.24
C ALA A 173 -1.77 -8.49 -0.19
N ARG A 174 -0.54 -8.61 -0.69
CA ARG A 174 0.27 -9.84 -0.63
C ARG A 174 0.37 -10.36 0.80
N GLU A 175 0.73 -9.50 1.76
CA GLU A 175 0.86 -9.92 3.15
C GLU A 175 -0.48 -10.29 3.80
N ALA A 176 -1.57 -9.62 3.44
CA ALA A 176 -2.91 -9.96 3.94
C ALA A 176 -3.35 -11.35 3.44
N LEU A 177 -3.08 -11.66 2.17
CA LEU A 177 -3.47 -12.92 1.52
C LEU A 177 -2.76 -14.16 2.10
N ARG A 178 -1.64 -13.98 2.80
CA ARG A 178 -0.95 -15.05 3.55
C ARG A 178 -1.78 -15.61 4.70
N HIS A 179 -2.73 -14.83 5.22
CA HIS A 179 -3.60 -15.26 6.31
C HIS A 179 -4.75 -16.14 5.78
N PRO A 180 -4.86 -17.42 6.19
CA PRO A 180 -5.87 -18.33 5.64
C PRO A 180 -7.32 -17.93 5.93
N SER A 181 -7.55 -17.11 6.96
CA SER A 181 -8.88 -16.58 7.29
C SER A 181 -9.34 -15.50 6.31
N VAL A 182 -8.41 -14.82 5.63
CA VAL A 182 -8.74 -13.72 4.70
C VAL A 182 -9.46 -14.29 3.47
N ARG A 183 -10.65 -13.76 3.25
CA ARG A 183 -11.57 -14.11 2.15
C ARG A 183 -11.67 -13.03 1.10
N GLU A 184 -11.42 -11.78 1.48
CA GLU A 184 -11.49 -10.63 0.59
C GLU A 184 -10.46 -9.57 0.98
N VAL A 185 -9.75 -9.05 -0.02
CA VAL A 185 -8.88 -7.89 0.07
C VAL A 185 -9.35 -6.86 -0.95
N VAL A 186 -9.81 -5.70 -0.49
CA VAL A 186 -10.16 -4.58 -1.38
C VAL A 186 -9.01 -3.58 -1.35
N VAL A 187 -8.48 -3.20 -2.50
CA VAL A 187 -7.39 -2.22 -2.62
C VAL A 187 -7.92 -0.98 -3.34
N ALA A 188 -7.79 0.18 -2.72
CA ALA A 188 -8.22 1.46 -3.25
C ALA A 188 -7.00 2.27 -3.70
N GLU A 189 -6.70 2.26 -4.99
CA GLU A 189 -5.55 3.00 -5.55
C GLU A 189 -6.05 4.15 -6.43
N LEU A 190 -5.56 5.36 -6.19
CA LEU A 190 -5.98 6.54 -6.93
C LEU A 190 -5.47 6.52 -8.38
N ASP A 191 -4.21 6.12 -8.54
CA ASP A 191 -3.50 6.23 -9.80
C ASP A 191 -3.25 4.86 -10.42
N ALA A 192 -4.03 4.51 -11.45
CA ALA A 192 -3.88 3.26 -12.20
C ALA A 192 -2.48 3.07 -12.83
N GLN A 193 -1.69 4.13 -13.02
CA GLN A 193 -0.32 3.99 -13.54
C GLN A 193 0.63 3.37 -12.51
N VAL A 194 0.35 3.48 -11.21
CA VAL A 194 1.16 2.86 -10.15
C VAL A 194 1.14 1.33 -10.27
N PRO A 195 0.00 0.62 -10.14
CA PRO A 195 -0.03 -0.83 -10.25
C PRO A 195 0.41 -1.30 -11.64
N ALA A 196 0.13 -0.55 -12.71
CA ALA A 196 0.64 -0.86 -14.04
C ALA A 196 2.18 -0.93 -14.07
N THR A 197 2.82 0.11 -13.50
CA THR A 197 4.28 0.23 -13.46
C THR A 197 4.89 -0.83 -12.56
N ILE A 198 4.34 -1.05 -11.36
CA ILE A 198 4.86 -2.05 -10.42
C ILE A 198 4.75 -3.46 -11.00
N LEU A 199 3.62 -3.82 -11.59
CA LEU A 199 3.45 -5.14 -12.21
C LEU A 199 4.36 -5.36 -13.42
N GLN A 200 4.76 -4.29 -14.12
CA GLN A 200 5.67 -4.37 -15.26
C GLN A 200 7.13 -4.48 -14.82
N TYR A 201 7.56 -3.69 -13.83
CA TYR A 201 8.97 -3.50 -13.51
C TYR A 201 9.42 -4.15 -12.19
N MET A 202 8.49 -4.46 -11.29
CA MET A 202 8.72 -5.02 -9.96
C MET A 202 7.66 -6.07 -9.58
N PRO A 203 7.34 -7.07 -10.44
CA PRO A 203 6.22 -7.97 -10.22
C PRO A 203 6.34 -8.84 -8.95
N THR A 204 7.53 -9.08 -8.41
CA THR A 204 7.72 -9.78 -7.12
C THR A 204 7.31 -8.95 -5.90
N LEU A 205 7.08 -7.63 -6.07
CA LEU A 205 6.54 -6.81 -4.99
C LEU A 205 5.07 -7.19 -4.72
N ALA A 206 4.24 -7.21 -5.76
CA ALA A 206 2.87 -7.70 -5.64
C ALA A 206 2.79 -9.24 -5.52
N ASP A 207 3.73 -9.96 -6.13
CA ASP A 207 3.83 -11.42 -6.16
C ASP A 207 2.48 -12.15 -6.44
N GLY A 208 1.74 -11.64 -7.42
CA GLY A 208 0.44 -12.20 -7.82
C GLY A 208 -0.74 -11.79 -6.94
N ALA A 209 -0.56 -10.88 -5.96
CA ALA A 209 -1.64 -10.43 -5.08
C ALA A 209 -2.86 -9.88 -5.83
N PHE A 210 -2.66 -9.17 -6.94
CA PHE A 210 -3.77 -8.64 -7.77
C PHE A 210 -4.41 -9.68 -8.71
N ASP A 211 -3.76 -10.84 -8.90
CA ASP A 211 -4.30 -11.97 -9.64
C ASP A 211 -5.04 -12.98 -8.73
N ASP A 212 -4.85 -12.89 -7.41
CA ASP A 212 -5.59 -13.71 -6.44
C ASP A 212 -7.09 -13.38 -6.51
N PRO A 213 -7.99 -14.37 -6.62
CA PRO A 213 -9.43 -14.15 -6.73
C PRO A 213 -10.06 -13.51 -5.49
N ARG A 214 -9.34 -13.48 -4.36
CA ARG A 214 -9.77 -12.78 -3.13
C ARG A 214 -9.50 -11.28 -3.21
N THR A 215 -8.71 -10.82 -4.17
CA THR A 215 -8.32 -9.41 -4.29
C THR A 215 -9.19 -8.68 -5.30
N THR A 216 -9.71 -7.52 -4.91
CA THR A 216 -10.29 -6.55 -5.84
C THR A 216 -9.54 -5.23 -5.78
N LEU A 217 -8.86 -4.90 -6.88
CA LEU A 217 -8.23 -3.59 -7.09
C LEU A 217 -9.25 -2.62 -7.70
N VAL A 218 -9.47 -1.50 -7.01
CA VAL A 218 -10.36 -0.40 -7.39
C VAL A 218 -9.53 0.81 -7.70
N ILE A 219 -9.74 1.38 -8.88
CA ILE A 219 -9.10 2.65 -9.24
C ILE A 219 -10.04 3.80 -8.86
N GLY A 220 -9.62 4.63 -7.90
CA GLY A 220 -10.38 5.78 -7.42
C GLY A 220 -9.91 6.31 -6.07
N ASP A 221 -10.48 7.43 -5.64
CA ASP A 221 -10.16 8.04 -4.34
C ASP A 221 -10.64 7.13 -3.19
N ALA A 222 -9.75 6.93 -2.21
CA ALA A 222 -10.04 6.22 -0.96
C ALA A 222 -11.27 6.78 -0.22
N ARG A 223 -11.50 8.10 -0.28
CA ARG A 223 -12.68 8.75 0.33
C ARG A 223 -13.98 8.23 -0.25
N ASP A 224 -14.05 8.19 -1.58
CA ASP A 224 -15.25 7.82 -2.29
C ASP A 224 -15.57 6.36 -2.03
N LEU A 225 -14.54 5.51 -1.95
CA LEU A 225 -14.72 4.10 -1.59
C LEU A 225 -15.20 3.93 -0.15
N VAL A 226 -14.60 4.65 0.80
CA VAL A 226 -15.01 4.62 2.21
C VAL A 226 -16.45 5.11 2.38
N ASP A 227 -16.83 6.20 1.71
CA ASP A 227 -18.18 6.75 1.77
C ASP A 227 -19.22 5.83 1.12
N ALA A 228 -18.87 5.20 -0.01
CA ALA A 228 -19.72 4.19 -0.64
C ALA A 228 -19.89 2.94 0.24
N ALA A 229 -18.83 2.47 0.89
CA ALA A 229 -18.88 1.32 1.81
C ALA A 229 -19.76 1.63 3.03
N LEU A 230 -19.63 2.84 3.62
CA LEU A 230 -20.48 3.30 4.72
C LEU A 230 -21.95 3.39 4.30
N ALA A 231 -22.24 3.96 3.13
CA ALA A 231 -23.61 4.06 2.60
C ALA A 231 -24.25 2.68 2.37
N ARG A 232 -23.44 1.66 2.13
CA ARG A 232 -23.85 0.26 1.95
C ARG A 232 -23.85 -0.55 3.24
N ALA A 233 -23.53 0.08 4.38
CA ALA A 233 -23.37 -0.58 5.68
C ALA A 233 -22.39 -1.77 5.62
N GLU A 234 -21.34 -1.65 4.82
CA GLU A 234 -20.26 -2.63 4.79
C GLU A 234 -19.37 -2.51 6.03
N ALA A 235 -18.73 -3.62 6.40
CA ALA A 235 -17.78 -3.66 7.50
C ALA A 235 -16.52 -4.44 7.13
N PHE A 236 -15.38 -4.00 7.66
CA PHE A 236 -14.07 -4.63 7.48
C PHE A 236 -13.49 -5.05 8.83
N ASP A 237 -12.74 -6.16 8.83
CA ASP A 237 -12.02 -6.64 10.01
C ASP A 237 -10.67 -5.92 10.18
N ALA A 238 -10.11 -5.41 9.08
CA ALA A 238 -8.88 -4.64 9.08
C ALA A 238 -8.92 -3.56 7.99
N VAL A 239 -8.43 -2.37 8.32
CA VAL A 239 -8.09 -1.35 7.33
C VAL A 239 -6.58 -1.12 7.39
N ILE A 240 -5.90 -1.34 6.27
CA ILE A 240 -4.48 -1.03 6.07
C ILE A 240 -4.41 0.30 5.34
N PHE A 241 -3.99 1.34 6.03
CA PHE A 241 -3.85 2.68 5.49
C PHE A 241 -2.42 2.85 4.99
N ASP A 242 -2.25 2.50 3.72
CA ASP A 242 -0.98 2.47 2.98
C ASP A 242 -0.90 3.63 1.98
N LEU A 243 -1.25 4.82 2.48
CA LEU A 243 -1.18 6.05 1.73
C LEU A 243 0.10 6.80 2.11
N THR A 244 0.66 7.48 1.13
CA THR A 244 1.75 8.43 1.34
C THR A 244 1.26 9.70 1.99
N ASP A 245 2.20 10.38 2.63
CA ASP A 245 2.03 11.78 2.96
C ASP A 245 1.66 12.57 1.70
N ALA A 246 0.56 13.29 1.81
CA ALA A 246 0.00 14.02 0.70
C ALA A 246 -0.27 15.45 1.13
N ASP A 247 0.04 16.38 0.24
CA ASP A 247 -0.30 17.79 0.40
C ASP A 247 -1.75 18.05 -0.05
N GLY A 248 -2.25 19.26 0.24
CA GLY A 248 -3.54 19.73 -0.26
C GLY A 248 -4.73 18.95 0.30
N GLU A 249 -5.70 18.61 -0.56
CA GLU A 249 -6.93 17.95 -0.10
C GLU A 249 -6.63 16.56 0.48
N ALA A 250 -5.73 15.79 -0.13
CA ALA A 250 -5.32 14.45 0.31
C ALA A 250 -4.76 14.41 1.74
N ALA A 251 -4.16 15.50 2.22
CA ALA A 251 -3.72 15.65 3.62
C ALA A 251 -4.86 15.39 4.64
N THR A 252 -6.10 15.70 4.27
CA THR A 252 -7.27 15.53 5.17
C THR A 252 -7.64 14.06 5.41
N LEU A 253 -7.07 13.10 4.66
CA LEU A 253 -7.18 11.67 4.95
C LEU A 253 -6.49 11.26 6.26
N HIS A 254 -5.50 12.03 6.70
CA HIS A 254 -4.73 11.76 7.92
C HIS A 254 -5.30 12.44 9.17
N GLY A 255 -6.51 12.97 9.07
CA GLY A 255 -7.18 13.70 10.15
C GLY A 255 -8.26 12.88 10.87
N ALA A 256 -8.58 13.32 12.09
CA ALA A 256 -9.62 12.71 12.93
C ALA A 256 -10.98 12.51 12.21
N PRO A 257 -11.47 13.44 11.36
CA PRO A 257 -12.73 13.22 10.65
C PRO A 257 -12.72 11.99 9.73
N PHE A 258 -11.60 11.74 9.03
CA PHE A 258 -11.49 10.56 8.18
C PHE A 258 -11.27 9.30 9.01
N PHE A 259 -10.44 9.36 10.05
CA PHE A 259 -10.28 8.25 10.99
C PHE A 259 -11.61 7.83 11.65
N ALA A 260 -12.51 8.77 11.94
CA ALA A 260 -13.85 8.47 12.44
C ALA A 260 -14.72 7.71 11.42
N LYS A 261 -14.57 8.00 10.12
CA LYS A 261 -15.20 7.21 9.05
C LYS A 261 -14.64 5.79 9.01
N LEU A 262 -13.31 5.64 9.12
CA LEU A 262 -12.69 4.31 9.17
C LEU A 262 -13.14 3.53 10.40
N ARG A 263 -13.24 4.18 11.56
CA ARG A 263 -13.81 3.58 12.78
C ARG A 263 -15.22 3.04 12.55
N ALA A 264 -16.08 3.79 11.86
CA ALA A 264 -17.44 3.37 11.56
C ALA A 264 -17.52 2.22 10.55
N LEU A 265 -16.48 2.00 9.74
CA LEU A 265 -16.34 0.84 8.83
C LEU A 265 -15.83 -0.42 9.53
N LEU A 266 -15.34 -0.34 10.76
CA LEU A 266 -14.76 -1.49 11.44
C LEU A 266 -15.84 -2.39 12.06
N GLY A 267 -15.64 -3.70 11.91
CA GLY A 267 -16.39 -4.71 12.66
C GLY A 267 -16.08 -4.68 14.17
N PRO A 268 -16.76 -5.51 14.99
CA PRO A 268 -16.63 -5.46 16.46
C PRO A 268 -15.21 -5.64 17.01
N ARG A 269 -14.35 -6.37 16.29
CA ARG A 269 -12.92 -6.56 16.63
C ARG A 269 -11.98 -5.85 15.65
N GLY A 270 -12.53 -5.01 14.79
CA GLY A 270 -11.78 -4.38 13.71
C GLY A 270 -10.74 -3.39 14.23
N ALA A 271 -9.69 -3.22 13.44
CA ALA A 271 -8.62 -2.27 13.72
C ALA A 271 -8.13 -1.64 12.41
N ILE A 272 -7.48 -0.49 12.54
CA ILE A 272 -6.71 0.12 11.46
C ILE A 272 -5.21 -0.01 11.76
N ALA A 273 -4.40 -0.17 10.71
CA ALA A 273 -2.95 -0.01 10.74
C ALA A 273 -2.56 1.09 9.75
N LEU A 274 -1.64 1.97 10.13
CA LEU A 274 -1.23 3.07 9.26
C LEU A 274 0.24 3.45 9.46
N GLN A 275 0.82 4.00 8.40
CA GLN A 275 2.11 4.69 8.45
C GLN A 275 1.94 6.07 9.09
N LEU A 276 2.92 6.51 9.87
CA LEU A 276 2.93 7.83 10.52
C LEU A 276 4.05 8.75 9.99
N GLY A 277 5.10 8.18 9.40
CA GLY A 277 6.28 8.91 8.90
C GLY A 277 7.55 8.68 9.72
N ALA A 278 8.56 9.52 9.52
CA ALA A 278 9.84 9.44 10.21
C ALA A 278 9.84 10.23 11.53
N PRO A 279 9.77 9.62 12.73
CA PRO A 279 9.60 10.33 13.99
C PRO A 279 10.75 11.29 14.34
N TRP A 280 11.95 11.10 13.78
CA TRP A 280 13.08 12.01 13.96
C TRP A 280 13.02 13.28 13.12
N PHE A 281 12.41 13.19 11.93
CA PHE A 281 12.44 14.28 10.94
C PHE A 281 11.05 14.90 10.70
N GLU A 282 10.00 14.18 11.07
CA GLU A 282 8.59 14.49 10.88
C GLU A 282 7.82 14.37 12.21
N ALA A 283 8.49 14.67 13.34
CA ALA A 283 7.94 14.54 14.70
C ALA A 283 6.56 15.18 14.87
N ASP A 284 6.36 16.39 14.35
CA ASP A 284 5.07 17.09 14.46
C ASP A 284 3.96 16.38 13.70
N GLN A 285 4.26 15.75 12.56
CA GLN A 285 3.30 14.97 11.80
C GLN A 285 2.90 13.70 12.56
N VAL A 286 3.90 12.95 13.03
CA VAL A 286 3.67 11.72 13.82
C VAL A 286 2.82 12.04 15.05
N ALA A 287 3.16 13.09 15.80
CA ALA A 287 2.40 13.52 16.97
C ALA A 287 0.96 13.93 16.62
N ARG A 288 0.76 14.73 15.55
CA ARG A 288 -0.59 15.14 15.10
C ARG A 288 -1.45 13.94 14.71
N MET A 289 -0.89 12.97 14.01
CA MET A 289 -1.63 11.77 13.60
C MET A 289 -1.98 10.90 14.80
N LEU A 290 -1.07 10.73 15.76
CA LEU A 290 -1.34 10.02 17.01
C LEU A 290 -2.44 10.71 17.83
N ASP A 291 -2.39 12.03 17.96
CA ASP A 291 -3.43 12.81 18.66
C ASP A 291 -4.79 12.67 17.96
N ALA A 292 -4.81 12.71 16.62
CA ALA A 292 -6.02 12.47 15.84
C ALA A 292 -6.58 11.06 16.05
N LEU A 293 -5.74 10.02 16.05
CA LEU A 293 -6.15 8.64 16.34
C LEU A 293 -6.71 8.52 17.76
N ARG A 294 -6.03 9.10 18.76
CA ARG A 294 -6.44 9.06 20.18
C ARG A 294 -7.76 9.78 20.44
N SER A 295 -8.08 10.79 19.64
CA SER A 295 -9.38 11.47 19.70
C SER A 295 -10.54 10.61 19.17
N VAL A 296 -10.25 9.55 18.41
CA VAL A 296 -11.24 8.73 17.71
C VAL A 296 -11.37 7.32 18.29
N PHE A 297 -10.24 6.69 18.64
CA PHE A 297 -10.14 5.28 19.04
C PHE A 297 -9.74 5.12 20.50
N LYS A 298 -10.27 4.08 21.15
CA LYS A 298 -9.93 3.75 22.55
C LYS A 298 -8.48 3.30 22.73
N PHE A 299 -7.99 2.45 21.84
CA PHE A 299 -6.62 1.93 21.88
C PHE A 299 -5.85 2.47 20.67
N VAL A 300 -4.75 3.17 20.93
CA VAL A 300 -3.79 3.63 19.91
C VAL A 300 -2.40 3.15 20.32
N GLN A 301 -1.78 2.36 19.46
CA GLN A 301 -0.62 1.55 19.78
C GLN A 301 0.47 1.80 18.75
N PRO A 302 1.37 2.77 19.02
CA PRO A 302 2.46 3.05 18.12
C PRO A 302 3.47 1.90 18.08
N MET A 303 4.10 1.76 16.93
CA MET A 303 5.15 0.80 16.65
C MET A 303 6.23 1.51 15.81
N ASN A 304 7.47 1.05 15.87
CA ASN A 304 8.53 1.61 15.04
C ASN A 304 9.43 0.51 14.46
N THR A 305 10.05 0.80 13.34
CA THR A 305 11.03 -0.08 12.70
C THR A 305 12.01 0.71 11.85
N TYR A 306 13.24 0.22 11.70
CA TYR A 306 14.20 0.84 10.79
C TYR A 306 13.97 0.36 9.35
N VAL A 307 13.84 1.30 8.41
CA VAL A 307 13.62 1.01 6.99
C VAL A 307 14.82 1.52 6.18
N PRO A 308 15.70 0.62 5.68
CA PRO A 308 16.94 1.01 5.00
C PRO A 308 16.75 1.96 3.81
N LEU A 309 15.72 1.75 2.98
CA LEU A 309 15.41 2.60 1.83
C LEU A 309 15.03 4.00 2.26
N TYR A 310 14.35 4.15 3.39
CA TYR A 310 13.94 5.43 3.96
C TYR A 310 15.07 6.09 4.77
N GLY A 311 16.15 5.36 5.09
CA GLY A 311 17.33 5.89 5.75
C GLY A 311 17.14 6.29 7.22
N THR A 312 16.03 5.90 7.86
CA THR A 312 15.70 6.28 9.23
C THR A 312 14.71 5.30 9.89
N LEU A 313 14.41 5.53 11.18
CA LEU A 313 13.27 4.90 11.83
C LEU A 313 11.97 5.35 11.17
N TRP A 314 11.03 4.42 11.04
CA TRP A 314 9.70 4.66 10.50
C TRP A 314 8.66 4.30 11.54
N ALA A 315 7.71 5.20 11.75
CA ALA A 315 6.64 5.07 12.71
C ALA A 315 5.38 4.49 12.05
N LEU A 316 4.76 3.55 12.73
CA LEU A 316 3.48 2.93 12.39
C LEU A 316 2.57 3.04 13.63
N ALA A 317 1.26 2.92 13.44
CA ALA A 317 0.35 2.72 14.55
C ALA A 317 -0.75 1.72 14.23
N PHE A 318 -1.32 1.16 15.30
CA PHE A 318 -2.56 0.43 15.25
C PHE A 318 -3.60 1.16 16.08
N ALA A 319 -4.84 1.24 15.60
CA ALA A 319 -5.93 1.83 16.36
C ALA A 319 -7.21 0.99 16.29
N SER A 320 -7.86 0.84 17.45
CA SER A 320 -9.09 0.04 17.60
C SER A 320 -9.85 0.45 18.86
N ASP A 321 -11.15 0.14 18.91
CA ASP A 321 -11.95 0.31 20.13
C ASP A 321 -11.90 -0.91 21.07
N SER A 322 -11.52 -2.07 20.54
CA SER A 322 -11.65 -3.34 21.25
C SER A 322 -10.41 -4.23 21.15
N LEU A 323 -9.52 -3.98 20.18
CA LEU A 323 -8.34 -4.80 19.93
C LEU A 323 -7.05 -4.15 20.46
N ASP A 324 -6.46 -4.78 21.47
CA ASP A 324 -5.08 -4.51 21.89
C ASP A 324 -4.12 -5.37 21.05
N VAL A 325 -3.63 -4.81 19.95
CA VAL A 325 -2.62 -5.38 19.06
C VAL A 325 -1.27 -5.56 19.75
N ARG A 326 -0.89 -4.73 20.72
CA ARG A 326 0.38 -4.86 21.44
C ARG A 326 0.31 -6.02 22.43
N GLY A 327 -0.77 -6.07 23.21
CA GLY A 327 -0.96 -7.02 24.31
C GLY A 327 -1.63 -8.35 23.95
N SER A 328 -2.21 -8.51 22.75
CA SER A 328 -2.87 -9.77 22.37
C SER A 328 -1.90 -10.96 22.36
N ASP A 329 -2.29 -12.08 22.99
CA ASP A 329 -1.61 -13.35 22.80
C ASP A 329 -1.95 -13.91 21.41
N ALA A 330 -1.06 -13.64 20.47
CA ALA A 330 -1.17 -14.12 19.10
C ALA A 330 -0.28 -15.34 18.83
N THR A 331 0.21 -16.04 19.87
CA THR A 331 1.22 -17.10 19.74
C THR A 331 0.76 -18.22 18.82
N VAL A 332 -0.45 -18.75 19.02
CA VAL A 332 -1.01 -19.84 18.21
C VAL A 332 -1.22 -19.40 16.76
N ALA A 333 -1.82 -18.23 16.54
CA ALA A 333 -2.04 -17.69 15.20
C ALA A 333 -0.71 -17.45 14.46
N THR A 334 0.31 -16.97 15.19
CA THR A 334 1.63 -16.70 14.62
C THR A 334 2.34 -18.00 14.26
N GLN A 335 2.28 -19.02 15.13
CA GLN A 335 2.82 -20.35 14.82
C GLN A 335 2.12 -20.98 13.61
N ALA A 336 0.80 -20.83 13.49
CA ALA A 336 0.03 -21.33 12.37
C ALA A 336 0.39 -20.61 11.05
N LEU A 337 0.68 -19.31 11.09
CA LEU A 337 1.18 -18.57 9.92
C LEU A 337 2.61 -19.03 9.55
N LEU A 338 3.51 -19.06 10.52
CA LEU A 338 4.92 -19.39 10.32
C LEU A 338 5.17 -20.85 9.91
N SER A 339 4.25 -21.77 10.24
CA SER A 339 4.34 -23.16 9.76
C SER A 339 4.02 -23.31 8.27
N ARG A 340 3.38 -22.30 7.67
CA ARG A 340 3.03 -22.27 6.25
C ARG A 340 4.04 -21.48 5.44
N GLU A 341 4.46 -20.34 5.96
CA GLU A 341 5.30 -19.39 5.25
C GLU A 341 6.26 -18.68 6.20
N SER A 342 7.52 -18.55 5.77
CA SER A 342 8.53 -17.78 6.51
C SER A 342 8.36 -16.29 6.26
N LEU A 343 8.20 -15.51 7.33
CA LEU A 343 8.31 -14.06 7.30
C LEU A 343 9.78 -13.64 7.35
N ARG A 344 10.13 -12.52 6.70
CA ARG A 344 11.51 -12.06 6.55
C ARG A 344 11.93 -11.10 7.66
N HIS A 345 10.99 -10.35 8.24
CA HIS A 345 11.27 -9.34 9.26
C HIS A 345 10.43 -9.51 10.52
N TYR A 346 9.11 -9.71 10.39
CA TYR A 346 8.23 -9.85 11.54
C TYR A 346 8.34 -11.25 12.16
N SER A 347 8.48 -11.31 13.47
CA SER A 347 8.51 -12.57 14.23
C SER A 347 8.03 -12.35 15.67
N PRO A 348 7.58 -13.41 16.37
CA PRO A 348 7.24 -13.33 17.80
C PRO A 348 8.33 -12.70 18.65
N ALA A 349 9.60 -13.05 18.39
CA ALA A 349 10.74 -12.55 19.16
C ALA A 349 10.99 -11.05 18.93
N ARG A 350 10.70 -10.53 17.73
CA ARG A 350 10.88 -9.11 17.41
C ARG A 350 9.71 -8.24 17.81
N ARG A 351 8.52 -8.80 17.99
CA ARG A 351 7.29 -8.05 18.33
C ARG A 351 7.50 -7.09 19.50
N ALA A 352 8.08 -7.56 20.61
CA ALA A 352 8.31 -6.71 21.77
C ALA A 352 9.20 -5.51 21.45
N ALA A 353 10.27 -5.70 20.66
CA ALA A 353 11.17 -4.63 20.25
C ALA A 353 10.53 -3.64 19.26
N LEU A 354 9.62 -4.10 18.39
CA LEU A 354 8.90 -3.22 17.47
C LEU A 354 7.94 -2.26 18.20
N PHE A 355 7.31 -2.73 19.29
CA PHE A 355 6.44 -1.92 20.14
C PHE A 355 7.19 -1.18 21.26
N ASP A 356 8.50 -1.39 21.39
CA ASP A 356 9.32 -0.64 22.33
C ASP A 356 9.63 0.72 21.71
N ILE A 357 9.23 1.78 22.41
CA ILE A 357 9.47 3.14 21.95
C ILE A 357 10.68 3.69 22.74
N PRO A 358 11.75 4.14 22.05
CA PRO A 358 12.92 4.67 22.73
C PRO A 358 12.59 5.89 23.62
N PRO A 359 13.26 6.05 24.79
CA PRO A 359 13.03 7.17 25.70
C PRO A 359 13.11 8.55 25.03
N GLU A 360 14.03 8.74 24.10
CA GLU A 360 14.22 9.98 23.34
C GLU A 360 13.08 10.32 22.39
N LEU A 361 12.24 9.34 22.00
CA LEU A 361 11.06 9.54 21.16
C LEU A 361 9.75 9.55 21.96
N MET A 362 9.80 9.43 23.29
CA MET A 362 8.62 9.52 24.16
C MET A 362 7.83 10.81 23.99
N ALA A 363 8.49 11.94 23.73
CA ALA A 363 7.79 13.20 23.51
C ALA A 363 6.95 13.22 22.21
N VAL A 364 7.31 12.37 21.23
CA VAL A 364 6.62 12.24 19.94
C VAL A 364 5.50 11.21 20.03
N PHE A 365 5.79 10.04 20.61
CA PHE A 365 4.87 8.90 20.64
C PHE A 365 3.99 8.81 21.88
N GLY A 366 4.41 9.42 23.00
CA GLY A 366 3.85 9.17 24.32
C GLY A 366 2.37 9.51 24.44
N ASP A 367 1.69 8.81 25.35
CA ASP A 367 0.34 9.15 25.77
C ASP A 367 0.40 10.48 26.53
N ARG A 368 -0.27 11.50 26.00
CA ARG A 368 -0.41 12.80 26.69
C ARG A 368 -1.53 12.75 27.72
#